data_AF-A0A7W4TQ76-F1
#
_entry.id   AF-A0A7W4TQ76-F1
#
_cell.length_a   1.000
_cell.length_b   1.000
_cell.length_c   1.000
_cell.angle_alpha   90.00
_cell.angle_beta   90.00
_cell.angle_gamma   90.00
#
_symmetry.space_group_name_H-M   'P 1'
#
loop_
_entity.id
_entity.type
_entity.pdbx_description
1 polymer ?
#
loop_
_entity_poly.entity_id
_entity_poly.type
_entity_poly.pdbx_seq_one_letter_code
_entity_poly.pdbx_strand_id
1 'polypeptide(L)'
;MPDPISDRLRSDLHRTWDDVAAGRLSRAAAADWAADPGRAVDYSGGPEPLQQAWLLLHDLRRAPRDEAAAISGGHHGRDELAARWREQWCAELARYDADPLTWNRAYWSAYLRRTAGAGHHPAPARLAARLVEHGLILDQAVHLLAPGGPAGHLAGVSRAH
;
A
#
# COMPACT_ATOMS: atom_id res chain seq x y z
N MET A 1 19.65 -8.27 12.07
CA MET A 1 18.78 -8.49 13.24
C MET A 1 17.51 -7.71 12.99
N PRO A 2 16.32 -8.34 12.97
CA PRO A 2 15.07 -7.60 12.85
C PRO A 2 14.92 -6.66 14.06
N ASP A 3 14.31 -5.51 13.82
CA ASP A 3 14.06 -4.49 14.84
C ASP A 3 12.94 -4.97 15.80
N PRO A 4 13.18 -5.04 17.12
CA PRO A 4 12.21 -5.53 18.10
C PRO A 4 10.87 -4.78 18.08
N ILE A 5 10.88 -3.49 17.72
CA ILE A 5 9.66 -2.69 17.58
C ILE A 5 8.86 -3.19 16.38
N SER A 6 9.52 -3.40 15.25
CA SER A 6 8.92 -3.95 14.03
C SER A 6 8.29 -5.34 14.25
N ASP A 7 8.91 -6.22 15.03
CA ASP A 7 8.36 -7.56 15.31
C ASP A 7 7.09 -7.51 16.18
N ARG A 8 7.06 -6.61 17.16
CA ARG A 8 5.87 -6.37 17.99
C ARG A 8 4.72 -5.83 17.13
N LEU A 9 4.98 -4.82 16.29
CA LEU A 9 3.99 -4.22 15.41
C LEU A 9 3.43 -5.22 14.39
N ARG A 10 4.32 -6.05 13.82
CA ARG A 10 3.93 -7.15 12.93
C ARG A 10 2.99 -8.13 13.64
N SER A 11 3.33 -8.55 14.86
CA SER A 11 2.53 -9.49 15.65
C SER A 11 1.16 -8.92 16.01
N ASP A 12 1.11 -7.64 16.40
CA ASP A 12 -0.12 -6.91 16.70
C ASP A 12 -1.05 -6.87 15.47
N LEU A 13 -0.52 -6.53 14.29
CA LEU A 13 -1.29 -6.50 13.05
C LEU A 13 -1.81 -7.89 12.66
N HIS A 14 -0.99 -8.94 12.75
CA HIS A 14 -1.44 -10.30 12.43
C HIS A 14 -2.63 -10.71 13.29
N ARG A 15 -2.53 -10.51 14.60
CA ARG A 15 -3.61 -10.83 15.53
C ARG A 15 -4.88 -10.05 15.20
N THR A 16 -4.78 -8.74 15.01
CA THR A 16 -5.95 -7.89 14.71
C THR A 16 -6.61 -8.32 13.41
N TRP A 17 -5.84 -8.55 12.33
CA TRP A 17 -6.38 -9.02 11.06
C TRP A 17 -7.03 -10.40 11.17
N ASP A 18 -6.43 -11.33 11.90
CA ASP A 18 -6.99 -12.67 12.13
C ASP A 18 -8.30 -12.60 12.92
N ASP A 19 -8.39 -11.71 13.92
CA ASP A 19 -9.60 -11.50 14.71
C ASP A 19 -10.74 -10.89 13.87
N VAL A 20 -10.43 -9.93 13.00
CA VAL A 20 -11.42 -9.36 12.07
C VAL A 20 -11.87 -10.39 11.05
N ALA A 21 -10.93 -11.07 10.38
CA ALA A 21 -11.23 -12.07 9.37
C ALA A 21 -12.10 -13.20 9.95
N ALA A 22 -11.83 -13.62 11.19
CA ALA A 22 -12.62 -14.64 11.88
C ALA A 22 -13.95 -14.13 12.45
N GLY A 23 -14.27 -12.84 12.34
CA GLY A 23 -15.48 -12.24 12.91
C GLY A 23 -15.45 -12.06 14.43
N ARG A 24 -14.29 -12.27 15.08
CA ARG A 24 -14.09 -12.04 16.53
C ARG A 24 -13.97 -10.56 16.87
N LEU A 25 -13.49 -9.74 15.94
CA LEU A 25 -13.40 -8.29 16.04
C LEU A 25 -14.22 -7.63 14.94
N SER A 26 -15.11 -6.69 15.30
CA SER A 26 -15.90 -5.97 14.29
C SER A 26 -15.01 -5.00 13.50
N ARG A 27 -15.39 -4.68 12.25
CA ARG A 27 -14.70 -3.65 11.45
C ARG A 27 -14.58 -2.31 12.17
N ALA A 28 -15.62 -1.94 12.93
CA ALA A 28 -15.64 -0.68 13.67
C ALA A 28 -14.60 -0.68 14.80
N ALA A 29 -14.53 -1.77 15.57
CA ALA A 29 -13.57 -1.91 16.66
C ALA A 29 -12.13 -2.04 16.14
N ALA A 30 -11.92 -2.68 14.99
CA ALA A 30 -10.62 -2.72 14.33
C ALA A 30 -10.16 -1.33 13.85
N ALA A 31 -11.08 -0.54 13.30
CA ALA A 31 -10.80 0.84 12.90
C ALA A 31 -10.53 1.74 14.12
N ASP A 32 -11.25 1.57 15.23
CA ASP A 32 -10.98 2.30 16.48
C ASP A 32 -9.63 1.91 17.08
N TRP A 33 -9.29 0.61 17.04
CA TRP A 33 -7.97 0.12 17.41
C TRP A 33 -6.87 0.77 16.55
N ALA A 34 -7.08 0.89 15.24
CA ALA A 34 -6.13 1.53 14.34
C ALA A 34 -6.06 3.06 14.54
N ALA A 35 -7.14 3.70 14.99
CA ALA A 35 -7.21 5.14 15.21
C ALA A 35 -6.51 5.61 16.51
N ASP A 36 -5.98 4.70 17.32
CA ASP A 36 -5.22 5.04 18.53
C ASP A 36 -3.99 5.93 18.19
N PRO A 37 -3.86 7.13 18.79
CA PRO A 37 -2.77 8.05 18.48
C PRO A 37 -1.37 7.51 18.77
N GLY A 38 -1.21 6.65 19.78
CA GLY A 38 0.06 6.01 20.09
C GLY A 38 0.51 5.08 18.97
N ARG A 39 -0.44 4.35 18.38
CA ARG A 39 -0.18 3.46 17.25
C ARG A 39 0.17 4.22 15.97
N ALA A 40 -0.43 5.39 15.73
CA ALA A 40 -0.08 6.19 14.57
C ALA A 40 1.41 6.56 14.56
N VAL A 41 2.00 6.86 15.73
CA VAL A 41 3.44 7.13 15.86
C VAL A 41 4.26 5.87 15.58
N ASP A 42 3.87 4.73 16.17
CA ASP A 42 4.59 3.47 16.00
C ASP A 42 4.60 2.97 14.54
N TYR A 43 3.46 3.00 13.86
CA TYR A 43 3.33 2.48 12.50
C TYR A 43 3.85 3.43 11.41
N SER A 44 3.90 4.74 11.66
CA SER A 44 4.46 5.70 10.70
C SER A 44 5.98 5.62 10.58
N GLY A 45 6.67 5.08 11.60
CA GLY A 45 8.11 4.84 11.58
C GLY A 45 8.52 3.43 11.11
N GLY A 46 7.54 2.55 10.91
CA GLY A 46 7.78 1.14 10.55
C GLY A 46 7.97 0.91 9.06
N PRO A 47 8.24 -0.34 8.65
CA PRO A 47 8.22 -0.74 7.25
C PRO A 47 6.89 -0.44 6.58
N GLU A 48 6.94 0.05 5.34
CA GLU A 48 5.77 0.44 4.54
C GLU A 48 4.67 -0.65 4.50
N PRO A 49 4.94 -1.97 4.34
CA PRO A 49 3.87 -2.97 4.37
C PRO A 49 3.09 -3.01 5.68
N LEU A 50 3.71 -2.70 6.82
CA LEU A 50 3.03 -2.64 8.12
C LEU A 50 2.16 -1.39 8.21
N GLN A 51 2.69 -0.24 7.76
CA GLN A 51 1.93 1.01 7.70
C GLN A 51 0.69 0.87 6.80
N GLN A 52 0.82 0.23 5.64
CA GLN A 52 -0.29 -0.03 4.73
C GLN A 52 -1.36 -0.92 5.35
N ALA A 53 -0.97 -2.01 6.01
CA ALA A 53 -1.89 -2.89 6.69
C ALA A 53 -2.65 -2.19 7.82
N TRP A 54 -1.97 -1.30 8.55
CA TRP A 54 -2.58 -0.46 9.57
C TRP A 54 -3.59 0.54 8.97
N LEU A 55 -3.25 1.23 7.88
CA LEU A 55 -4.17 2.15 7.19
C LEU A 55 -5.40 1.43 6.63
N LEU A 56 -5.23 0.21 6.10
CA LEU A 56 -6.35 -0.59 5.61
C LEU A 56 -7.32 -1.00 6.73
N LEU A 57 -6.85 -1.20 7.97
CA LEU A 57 -7.73 -1.41 9.13
C LEU A 57 -8.55 -0.16 9.46
N HIS A 58 -7.95 1.03 9.36
CA HIS A 58 -8.66 2.30 9.53
C HIS A 58 -9.79 2.46 8.48
N ASP A 59 -9.50 2.12 7.22
CA ASP A 59 -10.45 2.25 6.11
C ASP A 59 -11.54 1.17 6.09
N LEU A 60 -11.32 0.06 6.81
CA LEU A 60 -12.24 -1.07 6.87
C LEU A 60 -13.66 -0.68 7.31
N ARG A 61 -13.79 0.35 8.17
CA ARG A 61 -15.08 0.91 8.61
C ARG A 61 -15.94 1.38 7.43
N ARG A 62 -15.32 1.92 6.38
CA ARG A 62 -15.99 2.49 5.20
C ARG A 62 -16.08 1.50 4.05
N ALA A 63 -15.41 0.35 4.17
CA ALA A 63 -15.42 -0.64 3.12
C ALA A 63 -16.82 -1.26 2.96
N PRO A 64 -17.30 -1.46 1.72
CA PRO A 64 -18.60 -2.05 1.47
C PRO A 64 -18.71 -3.42 2.15
N ARG A 65 -19.87 -3.69 2.75
CA ARG A 65 -20.21 -5.05 3.18
C ARG A 65 -20.75 -5.78 1.96
N ASP A 66 -20.24 -6.98 1.68
CA ASP A 66 -20.90 -7.86 0.71
C ASP A 66 -22.34 -8.10 1.21
N GLU A 67 -23.32 -7.55 0.52
CA GLU A 67 -24.74 -7.61 0.92
C GLU A 67 -25.23 -9.07 1.02
N ALA A 68 -24.59 -10.00 0.30
CA ALA A 68 -24.86 -11.43 0.36
C ALA A 68 -24.63 -12.05 1.75
N ALA A 69 -23.77 -11.48 2.60
CA ALA A 69 -23.48 -11.99 3.94
C ALA A 69 -24.43 -11.47 5.04
N ALA A 70 -25.22 -10.42 4.76
CA ALA A 70 -26.09 -9.78 5.74
C ALA A 70 -27.38 -10.57 6.07
N ILE A 71 -27.65 -11.66 5.34
CA ILE A 71 -28.91 -12.43 5.43
C ILE A 71 -28.89 -13.46 6.57
N SER A 72 -27.72 -13.84 7.11
CA SER A 72 -27.64 -14.83 8.20
C SER A 72 -27.47 -14.15 9.56
N GLY A 73 -28.59 -14.00 10.27
CA GLY A 73 -28.64 -13.37 11.59
C GLY A 73 -27.71 -14.02 12.63
N GLY A 74 -27.14 -13.17 13.50
CA GLY A 74 -26.86 -13.56 14.87
C GLY A 74 -25.47 -14.10 15.22
N HIS A 75 -24.44 -13.87 14.42
CA HIS A 75 -23.01 -13.83 14.79
C HIS A 75 -22.30 -13.09 13.65
N HIS A 76 -21.25 -12.31 13.91
CA HIS A 76 -20.46 -11.76 12.79
C HIS A 76 -19.85 -12.95 12.06
N GLY A 77 -20.46 -13.37 10.96
CA GLY A 77 -19.89 -14.36 10.07
C GLY A 77 -18.49 -13.90 9.65
N ARG A 78 -17.67 -14.87 9.21
CA ARG A 78 -16.33 -14.60 8.67
C ARG A 78 -16.37 -13.37 7.77
N ASP A 79 -15.49 -12.40 8.04
CA ASP A 79 -15.39 -11.21 7.21
C ASP A 79 -14.52 -11.50 5.99
N GLU A 80 -15.15 -11.94 4.90
CA GLU A 80 -14.44 -12.39 3.70
C GLU A 80 -13.62 -11.28 3.03
N LEU A 81 -14.04 -10.02 3.16
CA LEU A 81 -13.24 -8.90 2.67
C LEU A 81 -11.97 -8.75 3.51
N ALA A 82 -12.10 -8.77 4.84
CA ALA A 82 -10.95 -8.70 5.72
C ALA A 82 -10.03 -9.91 5.55
N ALA A 83 -10.58 -11.11 5.33
CA ALA A 83 -9.80 -12.32 5.05
C ALA A 83 -8.97 -12.17 3.77
N ARG A 84 -9.58 -11.70 2.67
CA ARG A 84 -8.86 -11.44 1.41
C ARG A 84 -7.76 -10.39 1.56
N TRP A 85 -8.05 -9.29 2.24
CA TRP A 85 -7.06 -8.22 2.47
C TRP A 85 -5.91 -8.71 3.36
N ARG A 86 -6.21 -9.51 4.38
CA ARG A 86 -5.23 -10.18 5.24
C ARG A 86 -4.33 -11.12 4.45
N GLU A 87 -4.89 -11.95 3.57
CA GLU A 87 -4.12 -12.85 2.70
C GLU A 87 -3.21 -12.07 1.74
N GLN A 88 -3.74 -11.02 1.11
CA GLN A 88 -2.97 -10.15 0.23
C GLN A 88 -1.82 -9.47 0.98
N TRP A 89 -2.08 -8.93 2.18
CA TRP A 89 -1.05 -8.32 3.01
C TRP A 89 0.03 -9.34 3.41
N CYS A 90 -0.35 -10.55 3.83
CA CYS A 90 0.62 -11.60 4.16
C CYS A 90 1.52 -11.95 2.96
N ALA A 91 0.95 -11.99 1.76
CA ALA A 91 1.72 -12.23 0.54
C ALA A 91 2.69 -11.08 0.22
N GLU A 92 2.26 -9.82 0.39
CA GLU A 92 3.15 -8.66 0.23
C GLU A 92 4.25 -8.63 1.29
N LEU A 93 3.93 -8.95 2.54
CA LEU A 93 4.89 -9.02 3.63
C LEU A 93 5.95 -10.11 3.37
N ALA A 94 5.55 -11.28 2.87
CA ALA A 94 6.48 -12.34 2.49
C ALA A 94 7.43 -11.91 1.35
N ARG A 95 6.94 -11.14 0.37
CA ARG A 95 7.79 -10.58 -0.70
C ARG A 95 8.75 -9.54 -0.15
N TYR A 96 8.28 -8.67 0.76
CA TYR A 96 9.12 -7.69 1.44
C TYR A 96 10.21 -8.37 2.27
N ASP A 97 9.87 -9.39 3.06
CA ASP A 97 10.83 -10.12 3.91
C ASP A 97 11.88 -10.86 3.06
N ALA A 98 11.52 -11.31 1.85
CA ALA A 98 12.46 -11.95 0.92
C ALA A 98 13.44 -10.96 0.26
N ASP A 99 12.95 -9.78 -0.16
CA ASP A 99 13.78 -8.71 -0.75
C ASP A 99 13.16 -7.32 -0.51
N PRO A 100 13.51 -6.65 0.61
CA PRO A 100 12.94 -5.35 0.96
C PRO A 100 13.25 -4.26 -0.08
N LEU A 101 14.43 -4.33 -0.70
CA LEU A 101 14.90 -3.31 -1.63
C LEU A 101 14.14 -3.40 -2.95
N THR A 102 13.99 -4.60 -3.51
CA THR A 102 13.20 -4.82 -4.71
C THR A 102 11.72 -4.52 -4.46
N TRP A 103 11.18 -4.90 -3.30
CA TRP A 103 9.81 -4.55 -2.94
C TRP A 103 9.61 -3.03 -2.90
N ASN A 104 10.48 -2.29 -2.19
CA ASN A 104 10.41 -0.83 -2.11
C ASN A 104 10.47 -0.17 -3.49
N ARG A 105 11.36 -0.65 -4.38
CA ARG A 105 11.47 -0.17 -5.76
C ARG A 105 10.18 -0.35 -6.55
N ALA A 106 9.59 -1.53 -6.49
CA ALA A 106 8.33 -1.81 -7.16
C ALA A 106 7.20 -0.94 -6.61
N TYR A 107 7.11 -0.84 -5.28
CA TYR A 107 6.08 -0.07 -4.59
C TYR A 107 6.14 1.43 -4.94
N TRP A 108 7.28 2.09 -4.70
CA TRP A 108 7.42 3.53 -4.92
C TRP A 108 7.29 3.90 -6.39
N SER A 109 7.77 3.05 -7.31
CA SER A 109 7.56 3.26 -8.75
C SER A 109 6.09 3.16 -9.15
N ALA A 110 5.31 2.26 -8.53
CA ALA A 110 3.88 2.15 -8.77
C ALA A 110 3.11 3.33 -8.15
N TYR A 111 3.50 3.76 -6.94
CA TYR A 111 2.92 4.92 -6.26
C TYR A 111 3.10 6.20 -7.06
N LEU A 112 4.31 6.47 -7.55
CA LEU A 112 4.59 7.65 -8.38
C LEU A 112 3.79 7.66 -9.67
N ARG A 113 3.68 6.51 -10.37
CA ARG A 113 2.86 6.42 -11.60
C ARG A 113 1.39 6.74 -11.34
N ARG A 114 0.81 6.20 -10.25
CA ARG A 114 -0.58 6.50 -9.87
C ARG A 114 -0.79 7.97 -9.54
N THR A 115 0.08 8.55 -8.73
CA THR A 115 -0.07 9.92 -8.24
C THR A 115 0.21 10.97 -9.32
N ALA A 116 1.16 10.70 -10.22
CA ALA A 116 1.41 11.53 -11.40
C ALA A 116 0.24 11.45 -12.39
N GLY A 117 -0.26 10.24 -12.70
CA GLY A 117 -1.38 10.05 -13.63
C GLY A 117 -2.70 10.65 -13.14
N ALA A 118 -2.93 10.67 -11.82
CA ALA A 118 -4.13 11.23 -11.23
C ALA A 118 -4.03 12.74 -10.88
N GLY A 119 -2.85 13.36 -11.04
CA GLY A 119 -2.63 14.76 -10.64
C GLY A 119 -2.71 15.00 -9.13
N HIS A 120 -2.68 13.94 -8.31
CA HIS A 120 -2.90 14.00 -6.86
C HIS A 120 -1.68 14.45 -6.04
N HIS A 121 -0.51 14.59 -6.68
CA HIS A 121 0.71 15.03 -5.99
C HIS A 121 1.16 16.39 -6.54
N PRO A 122 1.40 17.40 -5.68
CA PRO A 122 1.76 18.75 -6.12
C PRO A 122 3.17 18.85 -6.72
N ALA A 123 4.02 17.84 -6.51
CA ALA A 123 5.40 17.84 -6.99
C ALA A 123 5.98 16.42 -7.19
N PRO A 124 5.43 15.58 -8.09
CA PRO A 124 5.84 14.19 -8.26
C PRO A 124 7.31 14.06 -8.65
N ALA A 125 7.85 14.99 -9.44
CA ALA A 125 9.27 15.01 -9.81
C ALA A 125 10.21 15.24 -8.62
N ARG A 126 9.83 16.10 -7.66
CA ARG A 126 10.63 16.33 -6.44
C ARG A 126 10.62 15.11 -5.53
N LEU A 127 9.46 14.44 -5.40
CA LEU A 127 9.37 13.18 -4.66
C LEU A 127 10.19 12.08 -5.33
N ALA A 128 10.12 11.96 -6.66
CA ALA A 128 10.91 10.98 -7.43
C ALA A 128 12.42 11.17 -7.22
N ALA A 129 12.92 12.41 -7.28
CA ALA A 129 14.33 12.71 -7.02
C ALA A 129 14.77 12.27 -5.61
N ARG A 130 13.96 12.55 -4.58
CA ARG A 130 14.24 12.08 -3.21
C ARG A 130 14.26 10.56 -3.10
N LEU A 131 13.34 9.88 -3.77
CA LEU A 131 13.30 8.41 -3.76
C LEU A 131 14.52 7.81 -4.48
N VAL A 132 15.05 8.44 -5.53
CA VAL A 132 16.31 8.05 -6.17
C VAL A 132 17.51 8.28 -5.25
N GLU A 133 17.60 9.44 -4.58
CA GLU A 133 18.67 9.76 -3.62
C GLU A 133 18.77 8.72 -2.50
N HIS A 134 17.62 8.21 -2.04
CA HIS A 134 17.55 7.17 -1.01
C HIS A 134 17.62 5.74 -1.57
N GLY A 135 17.84 5.56 -2.88
CA GLY A 135 17.94 4.25 -3.54
C GLY A 135 16.64 3.44 -3.58
N LEU A 136 15.51 4.08 -3.25
CA LEU A 136 14.19 3.49 -3.16
C LEU A 136 13.52 3.30 -4.52
N ILE A 137 13.98 3.99 -5.56
CA ILE A 137 13.65 3.72 -6.97
C ILE A 137 14.91 3.92 -7.83
N LEU A 138 14.91 3.36 -9.03
CA LEU A 138 15.99 3.57 -10.01
C LEU A 138 15.73 4.85 -10.81
N ASP A 139 16.79 5.56 -11.20
CA ASP A 139 16.72 6.82 -11.99
C ASP A 139 15.91 6.66 -13.29
N GLN A 140 16.09 5.52 -13.96
CA GLN A 140 15.32 5.15 -15.17
C GLN A 140 13.80 5.06 -14.96
N ALA A 141 13.32 4.82 -13.73
CA ALA A 141 11.89 4.79 -13.41
C ALA A 141 11.27 6.20 -13.37
N VAL A 142 12.09 7.24 -13.23
CA VAL A 142 11.66 8.65 -13.18
C VAL A 142 11.29 9.17 -14.57
N HIS A 143 11.95 8.68 -15.63
CA HIS A 143 11.65 9.07 -17.02
C HIS A 143 10.22 8.74 -17.46
N LEU A 144 9.57 7.77 -16.81
CA LEU A 144 8.17 7.39 -17.07
C LEU A 144 7.15 8.38 -16.47
N LEU A 145 7.59 9.36 -15.69
CA LEU A 145 6.74 10.37 -15.03
C LEU A 145 6.67 11.70 -15.80
N ALA A 146 7.42 11.84 -16.90
CA ALA A 146 7.34 13.01 -17.76
C ALA A 146 6.07 12.93 -18.64
N PRO A 147 5.26 14.01 -18.72
CA PRO A 147 4.22 14.12 -19.75
C PRO A 147 4.92 14.33 -21.10
N GLY A 148 5.35 13.23 -21.73
CA GLY A 148 6.08 13.27 -23.01
C GLY A 148 7.21 12.24 -23.11
N GLY A 149 6.88 10.94 -23.10
CA GLY A 149 7.70 9.91 -23.76
C GLY A 149 7.42 9.92 -25.27
N PRO A 150 8.40 9.57 -26.12
CA PRO A 150 8.69 10.27 -27.37
C PRO A 150 7.51 10.26 -28.33
N ALA A 151 7.04 11.47 -28.66
CA ALA A 151 6.47 11.70 -29.97
C ALA A 151 7.51 11.22 -30.99
N GLY A 152 7.13 10.25 -31.82
CA GLY A 152 7.91 9.82 -32.97
C GLY A 152 8.18 11.02 -33.87
N HIS A 153 9.28 11.71 -33.59
CA HIS A 153 9.88 12.71 -34.45
C HIS A 153 10.59 11.95 -35.57
N LEU A 154 9.81 11.46 -36.54
CA LEU A 154 10.31 11.36 -37.91
C LEU A 154 10.00 12.70 -38.57
N ALA A 155 10.76 13.73 -38.19
CA ALA A 155 10.92 14.87 -39.06
C ALA A 155 12.06 14.56 -40.03
N GLY A 156 11.70 14.49 -41.31
CA GLY A 156 12.53 15.04 -42.38
C GLY A 156 13.47 14.08 -43.08
N VAL A 157 13.04 13.62 -44.25
CA VAL A 157 13.90 13.76 -45.44
C VAL A 157 13.09 14.49 -46.52
N SER A 158 13.72 15.56 -47.01
CA SER A 158 13.22 16.51 -47.98
C SER A 158 13.35 15.99 -49.43
N ARG A 159 12.54 16.59 -50.31
CA ARG A 159 12.71 16.86 -51.76
C ARG A 159 12.22 15.89 -52.85
N ALA A 160 11.43 16.52 -53.73
CA ALA A 160 11.43 16.50 -55.20
C ALA A 160 10.91 15.24 -55.92
N HIS A 161 9.72 15.35 -56.53
CA HIS A 161 9.53 15.84 -57.90
C HIS A 161 8.05 16.15 -58.16
#